data_AF-A0A974C7K5-F1
#
_entry.id   AF-A0A974C7K5-F1
#
_cell.length_a   1.000
_cell.length_b   1.000
_cell.length_c   1.000
_cell.angle_alpha   90.00
_cell.angle_beta   90.00
_cell.angle_gamma   90.00
#
_symmetry.space_group_name_H-M   'P 1'
#
loop_
_entity.id
_entity.type
_entity.pdbx_description
1 polymer ?
#
loop_
_entity_poly.entity_id
_entity_poly.type
_entity_poly.pdbx_seq_one_letter_code
_entity_poly.pdbx_strand_id
1 'polypeptide(L)'
;EKSPFSDGIKCYRKMLRQKPSVCDLQESDRLILTLERVSLAVDVLQNVTESPLTTLVSQPLTMFLSLEDDLKFCRKSPKYSDPPSPKLMPWLNHLKNFRERVPTECVQDAVFLSLIQLRIEDVMCWANSE
;
A
#
# COMPACT_ATOMS: atom_id res chain seq x y z
N GLU A 1 22.88 5.53 -20.78
CA GLU A 1 21.63 4.79 -20.50
C GLU A 1 20.92 5.42 -19.30
N LYS A 2 19.58 5.46 -19.28
CA LYS A 2 18.85 5.81 -18.05
C LYS A 2 18.96 4.61 -17.10
N SER A 3 19.41 4.84 -15.87
CA SER A 3 19.43 3.79 -14.86
C SER A 3 18.01 3.33 -14.55
N PRO A 4 17.69 2.02 -14.58
CA PRO A 4 16.37 1.50 -14.24
C PRO A 4 15.91 1.94 -12.83
N PHE A 5 16.86 2.14 -11.90
CA PHE A 5 16.58 2.69 -10.56
C PHE A 5 16.02 4.11 -10.59
N SER A 6 16.37 4.93 -11.59
CA SER A 6 15.87 6.31 -11.73
C SER A 6 14.37 6.33 -12.05
N ASP A 7 13.90 5.33 -12.80
CA ASP A 7 12.51 5.24 -13.21
C ASP A 7 11.64 4.62 -12.12
N GLY A 8 12.14 3.62 -11.38
CA GLY A 8 11.46 3.08 -10.19
C GLY A 8 11.23 4.14 -9.09
N ILE A 9 12.20 5.02 -8.82
CA ILE A 9 12.03 6.11 -7.85
C ILE A 9 10.95 7.13 -8.31
N LYS A 10 10.84 7.38 -9.62
CA LYS A 10 9.75 8.23 -10.15
C LYS A 10 8.41 7.56 -9.96
N CYS A 11 8.32 6.26 -10.19
CA CYS A 11 7.12 5.46 -9.98
C CYS A 11 6.68 5.48 -8.51
N TYR A 12 7.61 5.24 -7.59
CA TYR A 12 7.40 5.34 -6.15
C TYR A 12 6.86 6.72 -5.74
N ARG A 13 7.53 7.81 -6.14
CA ARG A 13 7.07 9.18 -5.85
C ARG A 13 5.71 9.47 -6.46
N LYS A 14 5.43 8.95 -7.65
CA LYS A 14 4.15 9.11 -8.32
C LYS A 14 3.05 8.39 -7.55
N MET A 15 3.27 7.15 -7.10
CA MET A 15 2.30 6.38 -6.31
C MET A 15 1.93 7.09 -5.01
N LEU A 16 2.92 7.61 -4.28
CA LEU A 16 2.73 8.24 -2.97
C LEU A 16 2.44 9.74 -3.04
N ARG A 17 2.25 10.30 -4.24
CA ARG A 17 1.97 11.71 -4.41
C ARG A 17 0.73 12.08 -3.60
N GLN A 18 0.89 13.08 -2.72
CA GLN A 18 -0.17 13.58 -1.84
C GLN A 18 -0.74 12.52 -0.88
N LYS A 19 0.00 11.43 -0.63
CA LYS A 19 -0.34 10.49 0.44
C LYS A 19 -0.31 11.24 1.78
N PRO A 20 -1.42 11.28 2.54
CA PRO A 20 -1.35 11.79 3.91
C PRO A 20 -0.51 10.86 4.78
N SER A 21 0.17 11.40 5.80
CA SER A 21 0.77 10.53 6.82
C SER A 21 -0.35 9.82 7.56
N VAL A 22 -0.21 8.50 7.74
CA VAL A 22 -1.24 7.67 8.41
C VAL A 22 -1.44 8.13 9.84
N CYS A 23 -0.37 8.51 10.52
CA CYS A 23 -0.41 8.93 11.91
C CYS A 23 -1.27 10.20 12.12
N ASP A 24 -1.40 11.05 11.08
CA ASP A 24 -2.19 12.29 11.09
C ASP A 24 -3.67 12.11 10.67
N LEU A 25 -4.10 10.86 10.48
CA LEU A 25 -5.48 10.52 10.11
C LEU A 25 -6.29 10.10 11.34
N GLN A 26 -7.61 10.21 11.23
CA GLN A 26 -8.56 9.63 12.18
C GLN A 26 -8.57 8.10 12.04
N GLU A 27 -8.93 7.37 13.09
CA GLU A 27 -8.82 5.90 13.15
C GLU A 27 -9.37 5.15 11.92
N SER A 28 -10.58 5.51 11.47
CA SER A 28 -11.18 4.86 10.28
C SER A 28 -10.34 5.08 9.02
N ASP A 29 -9.87 6.31 8.79
CA ASP A 29 -8.99 6.64 7.66
C ASP A 29 -7.62 5.97 7.75
N ARG A 30 -7.06 5.81 8.97
CA ARG A 30 -5.81 5.06 9.20
C ARG A 30 -5.94 3.64 8.67
N LEU A 31 -7.06 2.98 9.02
CA LEU A 31 -7.35 1.61 8.58
C LEU A 31 -7.57 1.55 7.06
N ILE A 32 -8.40 2.43 6.49
CA ILE A 32 -8.71 2.43 5.05
C ILE A 32 -7.43 2.61 4.23
N LEU A 33 -6.62 3.62 4.56
CA LEU A 33 -5.38 3.88 3.83
C LEU A 33 -4.43 2.68 3.91
N THR A 34 -4.25 2.12 5.11
CA THR A 34 -3.36 0.97 5.32
C THR A 34 -3.85 -0.25 4.55
N LEU A 35 -5.15 -0.53 4.57
CA LEU A 35 -5.77 -1.62 3.82
C LEU A 35 -5.52 -1.47 2.31
N GLU A 36 -5.75 -0.30 1.73
CA GLU A 36 -5.56 -0.08 0.28
C GLU A 36 -4.09 -0.26 -0.14
N ARG A 37 -3.14 0.15 0.72
CA ARG A 37 -1.71 -0.07 0.49
C ARG A 37 -1.32 -1.54 0.61
N VAL A 38 -1.85 -2.24 1.61
CA VAL A 38 -1.60 -3.67 1.82
C VAL A 38 -2.20 -4.49 0.69
N SER A 39 -3.45 -4.23 0.28
CA SER A 39 -4.09 -4.90 -0.85
C SER A 39 -3.31 -4.70 -2.15
N LEU A 40 -2.83 -3.49 -2.44
CA LEU A 40 -1.96 -3.26 -3.60
C LEU A 40 -0.63 -4.04 -3.49
N ALA A 41 -0.04 -4.12 -2.31
CA ALA A 41 1.18 -4.89 -2.10
C ALA A 41 0.94 -6.40 -2.29
N VAL A 42 -0.15 -6.95 -1.74
CA VAL A 42 -0.56 -8.34 -1.95
C VAL A 42 -0.74 -8.62 -3.44
N ASP A 43 -1.53 -7.79 -4.14
CA ASP A 43 -1.79 -7.95 -5.57
C ASP A 43 -0.49 -8.01 -6.38
N VAL A 44 0.47 -7.12 -6.13
CA VAL A 44 1.75 -7.13 -6.83
C VAL A 44 2.58 -8.36 -6.47
N LEU A 45 2.73 -8.65 -5.16
CA LEU A 45 3.59 -9.75 -4.71
C LEU A 45 3.07 -11.13 -5.16
N GLN A 46 1.75 -11.31 -5.26
CA GLN A 46 1.14 -12.53 -5.80
C GLN A 46 1.41 -12.74 -7.29
N ASN A 47 1.57 -11.64 -8.05
CA ASN A 47 1.75 -11.69 -9.50
C ASN A 47 3.22 -11.72 -9.93
N VAL A 48 4.17 -11.69 -8.99
CA VAL A 48 5.59 -11.92 -9.28
C VAL A 48 5.78 -13.36 -9.72
N THR A 49 6.31 -13.57 -10.92
CA THR A 49 6.54 -14.90 -11.51
C THR A 49 8.01 -15.14 -11.85
N GLU A 50 8.84 -14.11 -11.80
CA GLU A 50 10.24 -14.17 -12.18
C GLU A 50 11.07 -14.89 -11.11
N SER A 51 11.77 -15.96 -11.50
CA SER A 51 12.78 -16.57 -10.65
C SER A 51 14.08 -15.73 -10.68
N PRO A 52 14.77 -15.51 -9.54
CA PRO A 52 14.51 -16.06 -8.20
C PRO A 52 13.61 -15.18 -7.30
N LEU A 53 13.04 -14.09 -7.84
CA LEU A 53 12.23 -13.14 -7.07
C LEU A 53 11.04 -13.81 -6.39
N THR A 54 10.41 -14.80 -7.00
CA THR A 54 9.32 -15.60 -6.41
C THR A 54 9.66 -16.17 -5.03
N THR A 55 10.91 -16.62 -4.83
CA THR A 55 11.36 -17.14 -3.54
C THR A 55 11.55 -16.01 -2.53
N LEU A 56 12.11 -14.87 -2.98
CA LEU A 56 12.34 -13.69 -2.13
C LEU A 56 11.04 -13.02 -1.66
N VAL A 57 9.99 -13.03 -2.50
CA VAL A 57 8.71 -12.40 -2.15
C VAL A 57 7.77 -13.30 -1.36
N SER A 58 8.05 -14.61 -1.29
CA SER A 58 7.18 -15.58 -0.61
C SER A 58 6.87 -15.21 0.84
N GLN A 59 7.89 -14.93 1.65
CA GLN A 59 7.72 -14.55 3.06
C GLN A 59 7.02 -13.18 3.22
N PRO A 60 7.44 -12.10 2.51
CA PRO A 60 6.68 -10.85 2.51
C PRO A 60 5.21 -11.03 2.11
N LEU A 61 4.92 -11.84 1.10
CA LEU A 61 3.56 -12.10 0.64
C LEU A 61 2.72 -12.77 1.73
N THR A 62 3.23 -13.82 2.39
CA THR A 62 2.53 -14.46 3.51
C THR A 62 2.20 -13.48 4.64
N MET A 63 3.15 -12.60 4.98
CA MET A 63 2.91 -11.56 6.00
C MET A 63 1.81 -10.59 5.57
N PHE A 64 1.87 -10.07 4.34
CA PHE A 64 0.88 -9.10 3.87
C PHE A 64 -0.50 -9.71 3.66
N LEU A 65 -0.61 -10.99 3.29
CA LEU A 65 -1.88 -11.69 3.22
C LEU A 65 -2.56 -11.78 4.59
N SER A 66 -1.82 -12.22 5.61
CA SER A 66 -2.34 -12.27 6.99
C SER A 66 -2.81 -10.89 7.45
N LEU A 67 -2.01 -9.86 7.18
CA LEU A 67 -2.35 -8.49 7.55
C LEU A 67 -3.57 -7.96 6.78
N GLU A 68 -3.71 -8.30 5.50
CA GLU A 68 -4.87 -7.92 4.70
C GLU A 68 -6.17 -8.50 5.27
N ASP A 69 -6.13 -9.78 5.68
CA ASP A 69 -7.26 -10.45 6.31
C ASP A 69 -7.64 -9.79 7.65
N ASP A 70 -6.65 -9.47 8.49
CA ASP A 70 -6.87 -8.77 9.76
C ASP A 70 -7.47 -7.38 9.54
N LEU A 71 -6.95 -6.60 8.58
CA LEU A 71 -7.47 -5.27 8.25
C LEU A 71 -8.89 -5.33 7.70
N LYS A 72 -9.19 -6.29 6.82
CA LYS A 72 -10.55 -6.55 6.30
C LYS A 72 -11.51 -6.96 7.41
N PHE A 73 -11.05 -7.75 8.38
CA PHE A 73 -11.83 -8.11 9.55
C PHE A 73 -12.13 -6.88 10.42
N CYS A 74 -11.11 -6.08 10.74
CA CYS A 74 -11.27 -4.84 11.50
C CYS A 74 -12.19 -3.83 10.81
N ARG A 75 -12.15 -3.70 9.47
CA ARG A 75 -13.03 -2.80 8.71
C ARG A 75 -14.52 -3.08 8.91
N LYS A 76 -14.90 -4.30 9.29
CA LYS A 76 -16.29 -4.70 9.57
C LYS A 76 -16.77 -4.28 10.96
N SER A 77 -15.87 -3.84 11.84
CA SER A 77 -16.21 -3.37 13.19
C SER A 77 -16.86 -1.99 13.16
N PRO A 78 -17.84 -1.70 14.03
CA PRO A 78 -18.42 -0.36 14.18
C PRO A 78 -17.38 0.74 14.45
N LYS A 79 -16.25 0.38 15.08
CA LYS A 79 -15.16 1.32 15.37
C LYS A 79 -14.56 1.94 14.09
N TYR A 80 -14.55 1.18 13.00
CA TYR A 80 -13.94 1.58 11.74
C TYR A 80 -14.96 1.56 10.60
N SER A 81 -16.25 1.79 10.88
CA SER A 81 -17.29 1.72 9.83
C SER A 81 -17.42 3.02 9.02
N ASP A 82 -16.85 4.12 9.51
CA ASP A 82 -17.00 5.42 8.85
C ASP A 82 -16.46 5.40 7.42
N PRO A 83 -17.12 6.08 6.47
CA PRO A 83 -16.63 6.20 5.11
C PRO A 83 -15.31 6.99 5.07
N PRO A 84 -14.53 6.87 3.98
CA PRO A 84 -13.31 7.65 3.82
C PRO A 84 -13.59 9.15 3.91
N SER A 85 -12.77 9.88 4.65
CA SER A 85 -12.96 11.32 4.80
C SER A 85 -12.65 12.10 3.51
N PRO A 86 -13.12 13.36 3.38
CA PRO A 86 -12.72 14.25 2.30
C PRO A 86 -11.21 14.48 2.20
N LYS A 87 -10.46 14.31 3.30
CA LYS A 87 -8.99 14.42 3.32
C LYS A 87 -8.33 13.21 2.64
N LEU A 88 -8.90 12.01 2.80
CA LEU A 88 -8.35 10.77 2.27
C LEU A 88 -8.77 10.49 0.82
N MET A 89 -10.01 10.84 0.45
CA MET A 89 -10.59 10.57 -0.86
C MET A 89 -9.74 10.97 -2.08
N PRO A 90 -9.08 12.15 -2.12
CA PRO A 90 -8.23 12.52 -3.26
C PRO A 90 -7.09 11.52 -3.47
N TRP A 91 -6.48 11.05 -2.39
CA TRP A 91 -5.37 10.10 -2.47
C TRP A 91 -5.86 8.70 -2.85
N LEU A 92 -7.01 8.24 -2.36
CA LEU A 92 -7.62 6.97 -2.79
C LEU A 92 -7.90 6.94 -4.29
N ASN A 93 -8.50 8.02 -4.82
CA ASN A 93 -8.74 8.16 -6.25
C ASN A 93 -7.42 8.18 -7.04
N HIS A 94 -6.40 8.84 -6.51
CA HIS A 94 -5.06 8.85 -7.12
C HIS A 94 -4.44 7.45 -7.15
N LEU A 95 -4.49 6.69 -6.05
CA LEU A 95 -3.95 5.34 -5.97
C LEU A 95 -4.66 4.39 -6.95
N LYS A 96 -5.99 4.46 -7.03
CA LYS A 96 -6.78 3.71 -8.00
C LYS A 96 -6.36 4.01 -9.43
N ASN A 97 -6.28 5.29 -9.81
CA ASN A 97 -5.83 5.69 -11.14
C ASN A 97 -4.37 5.32 -11.42
N PHE A 98 -3.51 5.36 -10.41
CA PHE A 98 -2.13 4.88 -10.52
C PHE A 98 -2.11 3.41 -10.90
N ARG A 99 -2.86 2.56 -10.18
CA ARG A 99 -2.98 1.13 -10.48
C ARG A 99 -3.52 0.85 -11.88
N GLU A 100 -4.54 1.58 -12.31
CA GLU A 100 -5.23 1.32 -13.59
C GLU A 100 -4.50 1.84 -14.82
N ARG A 101 -3.71 2.92 -14.69
CA ARG A 101 -3.17 3.67 -15.85
C ARG A 101 -1.66 3.65 -15.97
N VAL A 102 -0.94 3.20 -14.96
CA VAL A 102 0.52 3.15 -14.97
C VAL A 102 0.97 1.75 -15.40
N PRO A 103 2.06 1.62 -16.19
CA PRO A 103 2.57 0.31 -16.58
C PRO A 103 2.85 -0.59 -15.37
N THR A 104 2.56 -1.88 -15.50
CA THR A 104 2.69 -2.87 -14.42
C THR A 104 4.07 -2.88 -13.78
N GLU A 105 5.15 -2.80 -14.58
CA GLU A 105 6.53 -2.72 -14.10
C GLU A 105 6.76 -1.52 -13.17
N CYS A 106 6.21 -0.36 -13.52
CA CYS A 106 6.30 0.85 -12.70
C CYS A 106 5.47 0.72 -11.41
N VAL A 107 4.31 0.05 -11.44
CA VAL A 107 3.54 -0.26 -10.22
C VAL A 107 4.33 -1.21 -9.31
N GLN A 108 4.94 -2.25 -9.88
CA GLN A 108 5.76 -3.23 -9.17
C GLN A 108 6.97 -2.58 -8.49
N ASP A 109 7.74 -1.77 -9.22
CA ASP A 109 8.86 -1.00 -8.66
C ASP A 109 8.42 -0.09 -7.52
N ALA A 110 7.31 0.64 -7.71
CA ALA A 110 6.77 1.53 -6.70
C ALA A 110 6.38 0.77 -5.43
N VAL A 111 5.72 -0.39 -5.57
CA VAL A 111 5.34 -1.24 -4.44
C VAL A 111 6.58 -1.75 -3.72
N PHE A 112 7.55 -2.34 -4.42
CA PHE A 112 8.78 -2.86 -3.82
C PHE A 112 9.54 -1.80 -3.03
N LEU A 113 9.73 -0.62 -3.61
CA LEU A 113 10.41 0.49 -2.95
C LEU A 113 9.64 1.02 -1.73
N SER A 114 8.33 0.75 -1.66
CA SER A 114 7.46 1.23 -0.58
C SER A 114 7.20 0.23 0.55
N LEU A 115 7.66 -1.03 0.44
CA LEU A 115 7.32 -2.08 1.42
C LEU A 115 7.82 -1.78 2.84
N ILE A 116 9.00 -1.16 2.97
CA ILE A 116 9.55 -0.78 4.27
C ILE A 116 8.70 0.33 4.89
N GLN A 117 8.38 1.37 4.11
CA GLN A 117 7.51 2.46 4.57
C GLN A 117 6.12 1.95 4.93
N LEU A 118 5.52 1.07 4.12
CA LEU A 118 4.23 0.45 4.41
C LEU A 118 4.25 -0.24 5.78
N ARG A 119 5.31 -0.99 6.09
CA ARG A 119 5.42 -1.67 7.40
C ARG A 119 5.68 -0.73 8.56
N ILE A 120 6.52 0.27 8.40
CA ILE A 120 6.95 1.13 9.51
C ILE A 120 5.97 2.28 9.75
N GLU A 121 5.50 2.95 8.70
CA GLU A 121 4.62 4.11 8.83
C GLU A 121 3.16 3.66 8.87
N ASP A 122 2.69 3.01 7.80
CA ASP A 122 1.25 2.78 7.63
C ASP A 122 0.75 1.76 8.67
N VAL A 123 1.40 0.60 8.77
CA VAL A 123 0.98 -0.46 9.70
C VAL A 123 1.17 -0.06 11.17
N MET A 124 2.30 0.53 11.55
CA MET A 124 2.50 0.92 12.95
C MET A 124 1.54 2.03 13.38
N CYS A 125 1.27 3.03 12.51
CA CYS A 125 0.35 4.10 12.88
C CYS A 125 -1.11 3.68 12.86
N TRP A 126 -1.51 2.71 12.02
CA TRP A 126 -2.82 2.08 12.16
C TRP A 126 -2.94 1.26 13.44
N ALA A 127 -1.92 0.46 13.77
CA ALA A 127 -1.94 -0.41 14.95
C ALA A 127 -1.82 0.39 16.26
N ASN A 128 -1.27 1.61 16.22
CA ASN A 128 -1.19 2.45 17.40
C ASN A 128 -2.57 3.00 17.76
N SER A 129 -3.00 2.70 18.98
CA SER A 129 -4.34 3.00 19.50
C SER A 129 -4.41 4.29 20.32
N GLU A 130 -3.35 5.11 20.23
CA GLU A 130 -3.34 6.48 20.76
C GLU A 130 -4.11 7.45 19.86
#